data_AF-A0A6A6BEU2-F1
#
_entry.id   AF-A0A6A6BEU2-F1
#
_cell.length_a   1.000
_cell.length_b   1.000
_cell.length_c   1.000
_cell.angle_alpha   90.00
_cell.angle_beta   90.00
_cell.angle_gamma   90.00
#
_symmetry.space_group_name_H-M   'P 1'
#
loop_
_entity.id
_entity.type
_entity.pdbx_description
1 polymer ?
#
loop_
_entity_poly.entity_id
_entity_poly.type
_entity_poly.pdbx_seq_one_letter_code
_entity_poly.pdbx_strand_id
1 'polypeptide(L)'
;MWFCTAYTINQTIFNILPVLLVALGLSSPTEWPPVMGSPFSAWSLRQFWGVTWHQNLRRFLTAHAEFLTENVLHLPKSSFLARYTRVLSVFLLSGLVHLASDFAGAVSKSEAGAFNYFLLQAAGILLEDIVRKSYRYFRGPGKDVKFKRCVGFVWLFFFQAWTIPSWAYPLIRASRPGRDKMLPWSPLVRSL
;
A
#
# COMPACT_ATOMS: atom_id res chain seq x y z
N MET A 1 -1.27 -9.43 -10.97
CA MET A 1 -1.05 -10.76 -10.34
C MET A 1 -0.63 -10.63 -8.88
N TRP A 2 0.46 -9.92 -8.55
CA TRP A 2 0.98 -9.82 -7.16
C TRP A 2 -0.04 -9.32 -6.12
N PHE A 3 -0.77 -8.23 -6.39
CA PHE A 3 -1.75 -7.72 -5.43
C PHE A 3 -2.92 -8.66 -5.15
N CYS A 4 -3.39 -9.40 -6.16
CA CYS A 4 -4.44 -10.39 -5.95
C CYS A 4 -3.93 -11.53 -5.07
N THR A 5 -2.74 -12.05 -5.36
CA THR A 5 -2.09 -13.09 -4.55
C THR A 5 -1.89 -12.61 -3.10
N ALA A 6 -1.25 -11.45 -2.91
CA ALA A 6 -1.01 -10.89 -1.59
C ALA A 6 -2.32 -10.54 -0.85
N TYR A 7 -3.35 -10.06 -1.55
CA TYR A 7 -4.67 -9.84 -0.97
C TYR A 7 -5.26 -11.14 -0.42
N THR A 8 -5.30 -12.19 -1.24
CA THR A 8 -5.86 -13.48 -0.83
C THR A 8 -5.07 -14.11 0.31
N ILE A 9 -3.74 -14.07 0.25
CA ILE A 9 -2.86 -14.63 1.29
C ILE A 9 -3.11 -13.91 2.63
N ASN A 10 -3.07 -12.58 2.65
CA ASN A 10 -3.28 -11.84 3.90
C ASN A 10 -4.71 -12.06 4.44
N GLN A 11 -5.72 -11.97 3.58
CA GLN A 11 -7.11 -12.21 3.97
C GLN A 11 -7.28 -13.62 4.58
N THR A 12 -6.69 -14.64 3.96
CA THR A 12 -6.78 -16.01 4.48
C THR A 12 -6.05 -16.15 5.81
N ILE A 13 -4.79 -15.71 5.91
CA ILE A 13 -3.97 -15.85 7.13
C ILE A 13 -4.67 -15.22 8.33
N PHE A 14 -5.20 -14.00 8.18
CA PHE A 14 -5.84 -13.29 9.28
C PHE A 14 -7.23 -13.83 9.64
N ASN A 15 -7.85 -14.68 8.81
CA ASN A 15 -9.16 -15.28 9.10
C ASN A 15 -9.09 -16.68 9.71
N ILE A 16 -7.93 -17.36 9.72
CA ILE A 16 -7.81 -18.73 10.26
C ILE A 16 -8.20 -18.77 11.74
N LEU A 17 -7.55 -17.96 12.59
CA LEU A 17 -7.83 -17.92 14.02
C LEU A 17 -9.26 -17.43 14.34
N PRO A 18 -9.77 -16.32 13.75
CA PRO A 18 -11.16 -15.89 13.93
C PRO A 18 -12.18 -16.99 13.64
N VAL A 19 -12.02 -17.72 12.52
CA VAL A 19 -12.94 -18.80 12.15
C VAL A 19 -12.94 -19.90 13.22
N LEU A 20 -11.78 -20.28 13.72
CA LEU A 20 -11.67 -21.29 14.79
C LEU A 20 -12.33 -20.81 16.09
N LEU A 21 -12.07 -19.58 16.51
CA LEU A 21 -12.61 -19.03 17.77
C LEU A 21 -14.13 -18.84 17.70
N VAL A 22 -14.65 -18.40 16.55
CA VAL A 22 -16.10 -18.31 16.31
C VAL A 22 -16.73 -19.70 16.28
N ALA A 23 -16.11 -20.67 15.61
CA ALA A 23 -16.61 -22.05 15.54
C ALA A 23 -16.65 -22.74 16.91
N LEU A 24 -15.70 -22.41 17.80
CA LEU A 24 -15.66 -22.89 19.19
C LEU A 24 -16.59 -22.12 20.13
N GLY A 25 -17.32 -21.10 19.65
CA GLY A 25 -18.19 -20.26 20.47
C GLY A 25 -17.45 -19.33 21.44
N LEU A 26 -16.15 -19.12 21.23
CA LEU A 26 -15.29 -18.29 22.11
C LEU A 26 -15.29 -16.81 21.73
N SER A 27 -15.77 -16.47 20.53
CA SER A 27 -15.89 -15.08 20.05
C SER A 27 -17.01 -14.94 19.01
N SER A 28 -17.39 -13.70 18.74
CA SER A 28 -18.36 -13.31 17.72
C SER A 28 -17.67 -12.81 16.44
N PRO A 29 -18.29 -12.98 15.24
CA PRO A 29 -17.74 -12.45 13.99
C PRO A 29 -17.48 -10.94 14.01
N THR A 30 -18.24 -10.17 14.80
CA THR A 30 -18.11 -8.72 14.92
C THR A 30 -16.84 -8.26 15.61
N GLU A 31 -16.20 -9.14 16.40
CA GLU A 31 -14.91 -8.86 17.05
C GLU A 31 -13.73 -8.97 16.09
N TRP A 32 -13.94 -9.54 14.89
CA TRP A 32 -12.91 -9.80 13.90
C TRP A 32 -13.21 -9.04 12.61
N PRO A 33 -13.03 -7.70 12.59
CA PRO A 33 -13.30 -6.90 11.41
C PRO A 33 -12.39 -7.34 10.23
N PRO A 34 -12.88 -7.27 8.97
CA PRO A 34 -12.10 -7.67 7.82
C PRO A 34 -10.77 -6.91 7.70
N VAL A 35 -9.67 -7.65 7.51
CA VAL A 35 -8.34 -7.04 7.30
C VAL A 35 -8.17 -6.45 5.90
N MET A 36 -8.94 -6.93 4.93
CA MET A 36 -9.05 -6.34 3.60
C MET A 36 -10.47 -5.83 3.35
N GLY A 37 -10.58 -4.67 2.74
CA GLY A 37 -11.85 -4.15 2.23
C GLY A 37 -12.18 -4.69 0.84
N SER A 38 -13.33 -4.29 0.31
CA SER A 38 -13.77 -4.69 -1.03
C SER A 38 -12.83 -4.19 -2.12
N PRO A 39 -12.34 -5.05 -3.04
CA PRO A 39 -11.48 -4.64 -4.15
C PRO A 39 -12.21 -3.70 -5.13
N PHE A 40 -13.54 -3.75 -5.18
CA PHE A 40 -14.35 -2.85 -6.02
C PHE A 40 -14.34 -1.40 -5.51
N SER A 41 -13.92 -1.18 -4.26
CA SER A 41 -13.73 0.16 -3.69
C SER A 41 -12.37 0.76 -4.07
N ALA A 42 -11.42 -0.01 -4.60
CA ALA A 42 -10.05 0.42 -4.89
C ALA A 42 -9.90 1.22 -6.20
N TRP A 43 -10.86 2.05 -6.57
CA TRP A 43 -10.79 2.83 -7.81
C TRP A 43 -9.91 4.09 -7.68
N SER A 44 -8.94 4.12 -6.76
CA SER A 44 -7.93 5.17 -6.61
C SER A 44 -6.84 4.74 -5.63
N LEU A 45 -5.65 5.35 -5.69
CA LEU A 45 -4.57 5.08 -4.72
C LEU A 45 -5.04 5.36 -3.28
N ARG A 46 -5.73 6.49 -3.09
CA ARG A 46 -6.26 6.85 -1.77
C ARG A 46 -7.24 5.82 -1.22
N GLN A 47 -8.13 5.27 -2.04
CA GLN A 47 -9.07 4.23 -1.58
C GLN A 47 -8.45 2.85 -1.47
N PHE A 48 -7.51 2.54 -2.34
CA PHE A 48 -6.75 1.30 -2.26
C PHE A 48 -6.09 1.18 -0.87
N TRP A 49 -5.27 2.16 -0.48
CA TRP A 49 -4.64 2.18 0.85
C TRP A 49 -5.61 2.50 1.98
N GLY A 50 -6.58 3.37 1.71
CA GLY A 50 -7.47 3.92 2.73
C GLY A 50 -8.71 3.08 3.04
N VAL A 51 -9.02 2.05 2.26
CA VAL A 51 -10.26 1.27 2.43
C VAL A 51 -10.03 -0.20 2.13
N THR A 52 -9.22 -0.53 1.14
CA THR A 52 -9.11 -1.90 0.62
C THR A 52 -7.94 -2.69 1.22
N TRP A 53 -6.78 -2.07 1.34
CA TRP A 53 -5.51 -2.77 1.59
C TRP A 53 -5.11 -2.74 3.06
N HIS A 54 -4.83 -3.90 3.69
CA HIS A 54 -4.21 -4.03 5.02
C HIS A 54 -4.77 -3.07 6.09
N GLN A 55 -6.06 -3.18 6.40
CA GLN A 55 -6.75 -2.28 7.32
C GLN A 55 -6.41 -2.51 8.80
N ASN A 56 -5.82 -3.66 9.16
CA ASN A 56 -5.39 -3.98 10.52
C ASN A 56 -4.31 -3.03 11.07
N LEU A 57 -3.44 -2.48 10.20
CA LEU A 57 -2.41 -1.51 10.60
C LEU A 57 -2.88 -0.05 10.57
N ARG A 58 -4.05 0.21 9.98
CA ARG A 58 -4.53 1.57 9.73
C ARG A 58 -4.58 2.39 11.01
N ARG A 59 -5.27 1.91 12.04
CA ARG A 59 -5.46 2.63 13.30
C ARG A 59 -4.13 2.98 13.96
N PHE A 60 -3.19 2.02 13.96
CA PHE A 60 -1.85 2.22 14.52
C PHE A 60 -1.09 3.31 13.77
N LEU A 61 -1.01 3.20 12.43
CA LEU A 61 -0.27 4.15 11.62
C LEU A 61 -0.91 5.55 11.64
N THR A 62 -2.24 5.65 11.56
CA THR A 62 -2.93 6.94 11.56
C THR A 62 -2.84 7.63 12.91
N ALA A 63 -2.89 6.91 14.03
CA ALA A 63 -2.76 7.52 15.36
C ALA A 63 -1.41 8.22 15.55
N HIS A 64 -0.31 7.59 15.12
CA HIS A 64 1.02 8.21 15.18
C HIS A 64 1.15 9.42 14.23
N ALA A 65 0.58 9.31 13.03
CA ALA A 65 0.54 10.42 12.08
C ALA A 65 -0.29 11.61 12.62
N GLU A 66 -1.43 11.33 13.26
CA GLU A 66 -2.28 12.33 13.89
C GLU A 66 -1.55 13.02 15.04
N PHE A 67 -0.95 12.25 15.96
CA PHE A 67 -0.14 12.78 17.06
C PHE A 67 0.98 13.71 16.55
N LEU A 68 1.74 13.29 15.54
CA LEU A 68 2.78 14.12 14.94
C LEU A 68 2.19 15.42 14.37
N THR A 69 1.09 15.35 13.63
CA THR A 69 0.51 16.56 13.02
C THR A 69 -0.16 17.52 14.00
N GLU A 70 -0.83 17.01 15.02
CA GLU A 70 -1.67 17.80 15.92
C GLU A 70 -0.92 18.20 17.20
N ASN A 71 -0.18 17.26 17.79
CA ASN A 71 0.46 17.45 19.08
C ASN A 71 1.92 17.90 18.98
N VAL A 72 2.63 17.60 17.89
CA VAL A 72 4.04 18.01 17.71
C VAL A 72 4.14 19.23 16.81
N LEU A 73 3.46 19.20 15.66
CA LEU A 73 3.56 20.27 14.66
C LEU A 73 2.43 21.31 14.75
N HIS A 74 1.42 21.06 15.59
CA HIS A 74 0.27 21.94 15.81
C HIS A 74 -0.43 22.43 14.53
N LEU A 75 -0.49 21.56 13.52
CA LEU A 75 -1.10 21.90 12.24
C LEU A 75 -2.63 21.90 12.34
N PRO A 76 -3.34 22.88 11.74
CA PRO A 76 -4.80 22.89 11.73
C PRO A 76 -5.34 21.64 11.04
N LYS A 77 -6.26 20.91 11.69
CA LYS A 77 -6.69 19.57 11.26
C LYS A 77 -7.17 19.50 9.81
N SER A 78 -7.90 20.52 9.36
CA SER A 78 -8.47 20.63 8.02
C SER A 78 -7.52 21.24 6.98
N SER A 79 -6.31 21.64 7.37
CA SER A 79 -5.36 22.25 6.45
C SER A 79 -4.81 21.25 5.43
N PHE A 80 -4.48 21.76 4.24
CA PHE A 80 -3.79 20.99 3.20
C PHE A 80 -2.49 20.38 3.74
N LEU A 81 -1.71 21.16 4.49
CA LEU A 81 -0.45 20.72 5.07
C LEU A 81 -0.67 19.56 6.05
N ALA A 82 -1.60 19.70 7.00
CA ALA A 82 -1.89 18.61 7.95
C ALA A 82 -2.34 17.32 7.25
N ARG A 83 -3.12 17.42 6.18
CA ARG A 83 -3.57 16.25 5.41
C ARG A 83 -2.40 15.49 4.78
N TYR A 84 -1.49 16.19 4.11
CA TYR A 84 -0.38 15.52 3.42
C TYR A 84 0.78 15.17 4.34
N THR A 85 0.97 15.88 5.45
CA THR A 85 1.87 15.43 6.51
C THR A 85 1.38 14.10 7.08
N ARG A 86 0.08 13.96 7.41
CA ARG A 86 -0.46 12.66 7.88
C ARG A 86 -0.24 11.53 6.85
N VAL A 87 -0.53 11.79 5.58
CA VAL A 87 -0.32 10.80 4.51
C VAL A 87 1.16 10.40 4.44
N LEU A 88 2.07 11.37 4.41
CA LEU A 88 3.51 11.12 4.36
C LEU A 88 3.97 10.32 5.59
N SER A 89 3.53 10.69 6.79
CA SER A 89 3.89 10.00 8.04
C SER A 89 3.42 8.55 8.05
N VAL A 90 2.19 8.27 7.61
CA VAL A 90 1.68 6.88 7.50
C VAL A 90 2.56 6.05 6.58
N PHE A 91 2.92 6.58 5.41
CA PHE A 91 3.75 5.88 4.45
C PHE A 91 5.22 5.78 4.85
N LEU A 92 5.75 6.76 5.58
CA LEU A 92 7.09 6.70 6.15
C LEU A 92 7.17 5.59 7.19
N LEU A 93 6.23 5.55 8.14
CA LEU A 93 6.17 4.49 9.16
C LEU A 93 6.00 3.11 8.52
N SER A 94 5.12 2.99 7.54
CA SER A 94 4.96 1.74 6.77
C SER A 94 6.24 1.35 6.04
N GLY A 95 6.92 2.32 5.41
CA GLY A 95 8.20 2.11 4.73
C GLY A 95 9.29 1.62 5.66
N LEU A 96 9.36 2.13 6.89
CA LEU A 96 10.32 1.65 7.90
C LEU A 96 10.06 0.19 8.32
N VAL A 97 8.78 -0.17 8.55
CA VAL A 97 8.40 -1.55 8.87
C VAL A 97 8.77 -2.51 7.73
N HIS A 98 8.52 -2.11 6.48
CA HIS A 98 8.85 -2.94 5.33
C HIS A 98 10.35 -2.95 5.00
N LEU A 99 11.11 -1.89 5.30
CA LEU A 99 12.56 -1.90 5.21
C LEU A 99 13.19 -2.88 6.20
N ALA A 100 12.67 -2.94 7.43
CA ALA A 100 13.07 -3.96 8.39
C ALA A 100 12.74 -5.38 7.87
N SER A 101 11.62 -5.52 7.16
CA SER A 101 11.24 -6.80 6.51
C SER A 101 12.18 -7.18 5.35
N ASP A 102 12.61 -6.22 4.54
CA ASP A 102 13.61 -6.43 3.47
C ASP A 102 14.91 -7.00 4.09
N PHE A 103 15.41 -6.39 5.17
CA PHE A 103 16.61 -6.86 5.85
C PHE A 103 16.42 -8.23 6.53
N ALA A 104 15.27 -8.47 7.16
CA ALA A 104 14.93 -9.78 7.73
C ALA A 104 14.83 -10.87 6.64
N GLY A 105 14.41 -10.49 5.42
CA GLY A 105 14.39 -11.34 4.25
C GLY A 105 15.72 -11.46 3.51
N ALA A 106 16.83 -11.00 4.11
CA ALA A 106 18.17 -11.02 3.52
C ALA A 106 18.32 -10.28 2.18
N VAL A 107 17.48 -9.25 1.93
CA VAL A 107 17.66 -8.34 0.81
C VAL A 107 18.87 -7.44 1.07
N SER A 108 19.74 -7.28 0.07
CA SER A 108 20.92 -6.44 0.18
C SER A 108 20.56 -4.96 0.38
N LYS A 109 21.41 -4.19 1.07
CA LYS A 109 21.15 -2.76 1.31
C LYS A 109 20.95 -1.95 0.02
N SER A 110 21.67 -2.29 -1.04
CA SER A 110 21.57 -1.65 -2.35
C SER A 110 20.27 -1.96 -3.09
N GLU A 111 19.59 -3.06 -2.74
CA GLU A 111 18.37 -3.52 -3.40
C GLU A 111 17.12 -3.32 -2.52
N ALA A 112 17.27 -2.87 -1.28
CA ALA A 112 16.17 -2.65 -0.34
C ALA A 112 15.28 -1.47 -0.78
N GLY A 113 14.29 -1.77 -1.63
CA GLY A 113 13.41 -0.78 -2.24
C GLY A 113 12.09 -0.54 -1.51
N ALA A 114 11.80 -1.26 -0.42
CA ALA A 114 10.56 -1.08 0.35
C ALA A 114 10.31 0.38 0.75
N PHE A 115 11.30 1.01 1.39
CA PHE A 115 11.18 2.37 1.91
C PHE A 115 10.76 3.37 0.81
N ASN A 116 11.46 3.32 -0.33
CA ASN A 116 11.18 4.18 -1.48
C ASN A 116 9.81 3.89 -2.09
N TYR A 117 9.43 2.60 -2.21
CA TYR A 117 8.12 2.21 -2.71
C TYR A 117 6.98 2.82 -1.89
N PHE A 118 7.05 2.73 -0.55
CA PHE A 118 6.00 3.28 0.32
C PHE A 118 5.96 4.82 0.27
N LEU A 119 7.12 5.51 0.25
CA LEU A 119 7.15 6.96 0.06
C LEU A 119 6.54 7.41 -1.28
N LEU A 120 6.77 6.67 -2.36
CA LEU A 120 6.16 6.95 -3.66
C LEU A 120 4.62 6.87 -3.61
N GLN A 121 4.03 6.05 -2.74
CA GLN A 121 2.57 6.01 -2.59
C GLN A 121 2.00 7.34 -2.07
N ALA A 122 2.70 7.99 -1.14
CA ALA A 122 2.30 9.32 -0.65
C ALA A 122 2.34 10.36 -1.79
N ALA A 123 3.40 10.34 -2.60
CA ALA A 123 3.52 11.20 -3.79
C ALA A 123 2.43 10.90 -4.83
N GLY A 124 2.13 9.63 -5.09
CA GLY A 124 1.07 9.20 -6.01
C GLY A 124 -0.32 9.68 -5.56
N ILE A 125 -0.60 9.64 -4.25
CA ILE A 125 -1.85 10.16 -3.68
C ILE A 125 -1.93 11.69 -3.80
N LEU A 126 -0.83 12.41 -3.56
CA LEU A 126 -0.78 13.86 -3.74
C LEU A 126 -1.03 14.24 -5.21
N LEU A 127 -0.36 13.55 -6.14
CA LEU A 127 -0.56 13.76 -7.57
C LEU A 127 -2.01 13.45 -7.99
N GLU A 128 -2.57 12.32 -7.55
CA GLU A 128 -3.97 11.93 -7.79
C GLU A 128 -4.93 13.05 -7.36
N ASP A 129 -4.73 13.62 -6.18
CA ASP A 129 -5.60 14.67 -5.65
C ASP A 129 -5.42 16.02 -6.35
N ILE A 130 -4.19 16.37 -6.76
CA ILE A 130 -3.91 17.57 -7.56
C ILE A 130 -4.63 17.44 -8.92
N VAL A 131 -4.43 16.34 -9.64
CA VAL A 131 -5.08 16.09 -10.94
C VAL A 131 -6.60 16.13 -10.81
N ARG A 132 -7.16 15.51 -9.77
CA ARG A 132 -8.61 15.54 -9.49
C ARG A 132 -9.12 16.96 -9.20
N LYS A 133 -8.37 17.76 -8.44
CA LYS A 133 -8.74 19.14 -8.12
C LYS A 133 -8.68 20.02 -9.37
N SER A 134 -7.61 19.92 -10.15
CA SER A 134 -7.44 20.65 -11.41
C SER A 134 -8.52 20.28 -12.42
N TYR A 135 -8.81 18.98 -12.60
CA TYR A 135 -9.89 18.53 -13.48
C TYR A 135 -11.24 19.13 -13.08
N ARG A 136 -11.59 19.11 -11.79
CA ARG A 136 -12.83 19.73 -11.30
C ARG A 136 -12.86 21.24 -11.51
N TYR A 137 -11.72 21.91 -11.38
CA TYR A 137 -11.61 23.35 -11.59
C TYR A 137 -11.88 23.72 -13.06
N PHE A 138 -11.31 22.98 -14.01
CA PHE A 138 -11.45 23.30 -15.45
C PHE A 138 -12.70 22.72 -16.12
N ARG A 139 -13.16 21.54 -15.71
CA ARG A 139 -14.27 20.80 -16.37
C ARG A 139 -15.55 20.74 -15.52
N GLY A 140 -15.52 21.29 -14.30
CA GLY A 140 -16.60 21.16 -13.33
C GLY A 140 -16.72 19.76 -12.71
N PRO A 141 -17.71 19.53 -11.85
CA PRO A 141 -17.97 18.23 -11.26
C PRO A 141 -18.47 17.26 -12.35
N GLY A 142 -17.59 16.36 -12.82
CA GLY A 142 -18.01 15.32 -13.78
C GLY A 142 -19.17 14.48 -13.23
N LYS A 143 -20.17 14.16 -14.05
CA LYS A 143 -21.38 13.44 -13.61
C LYS A 143 -21.25 11.92 -13.70
N ASP A 144 -20.37 11.41 -14.56
CA ASP A 144 -20.20 9.97 -14.75
C ASP A 144 -19.29 9.33 -13.68
N VAL A 145 -19.92 8.62 -12.75
CA VAL A 145 -19.24 7.87 -11.69
C VAL A 145 -18.51 6.65 -12.24
N LYS A 146 -19.05 5.96 -13.25
CA LYS A 146 -18.42 4.77 -13.84
C LYS A 146 -17.12 5.16 -14.54
N PHE A 147 -17.15 6.24 -15.33
CA PHE A 147 -15.95 6.78 -15.98
C PHE A 147 -14.86 7.13 -14.96
N LYS A 148 -15.20 7.87 -13.89
CA LYS A 148 -14.25 8.22 -12.82
C LYS A 148 -13.63 6.99 -12.16
N ARG A 149 -14.42 5.95 -11.93
CA ARG A 149 -13.94 4.69 -11.37
C ARG A 149 -12.99 3.99 -12.34
N CYS A 150 -13.34 3.91 -13.62
CA CYS A 150 -12.50 3.32 -14.65
C CYS A 150 -11.15 4.03 -14.75
N VAL A 151 -11.13 5.35 -14.88
CA VAL A 151 -9.91 6.16 -14.90
C VAL A 151 -9.07 5.93 -13.64
N GLY A 152 -9.73 5.90 -12.48
CA GLY A 152 -9.05 5.68 -11.21
C GLY A 152 -8.45 4.28 -11.05
N PHE A 153 -9.11 3.23 -11.57
CA PHE A 153 -8.52 1.88 -11.65
C PHE A 153 -7.32 1.86 -12.60
N VAL A 154 -7.43 2.45 -13.78
CA VAL A 154 -6.32 2.52 -14.75
C VAL A 154 -5.11 3.21 -14.10
N TRP A 155 -5.34 4.35 -13.43
CA TRP A 155 -4.31 5.06 -12.68
C TRP A 155 -3.68 4.20 -11.59
N LEU A 156 -4.51 3.55 -10.74
CA LEU A 156 -4.02 2.66 -9.70
C LEU A 156 -3.14 1.55 -10.29
N PHE A 157 -3.63 0.82 -11.29
CA PHE A 157 -2.90 -0.31 -11.87
C PHE A 157 -1.59 0.14 -12.53
N PHE A 158 -1.61 1.24 -13.28
CA PHE A 158 -0.42 1.79 -13.90
C PHE A 158 0.62 2.21 -12.85
N PHE A 159 0.21 3.02 -11.87
CA PHE A 159 1.12 3.52 -10.83
C PHE A 159 1.74 2.37 -10.03
N GLN A 160 0.95 1.35 -9.73
CA GLN A 160 1.40 0.19 -9.01
C GLN A 160 2.31 -0.71 -9.83
N ALA A 161 2.00 -0.95 -11.10
CA ALA A 161 2.86 -1.72 -12.00
C ALA A 161 4.24 -1.07 -12.15
N TRP A 162 4.30 0.27 -12.09
CA TRP A 162 5.55 1.02 -12.11
C TRP A 162 6.33 0.94 -10.80
N THR A 163 5.65 1.07 -9.66
CA THR A 163 6.31 1.22 -8.35
C THR A 163 6.62 -0.11 -7.65
N ILE A 164 5.76 -1.14 -7.77
CA ILE A 164 5.95 -2.44 -7.10
C ILE A 164 7.29 -3.11 -7.38
N PRO A 165 7.81 -3.16 -8.62
CA PRO A 165 9.01 -3.94 -8.93
C PRO A 165 10.21 -3.58 -8.07
N SER A 166 10.36 -2.31 -7.68
CA SER A 166 11.48 -1.87 -6.82
C SER A 166 11.45 -2.52 -5.44
N TRP A 167 10.27 -2.89 -4.94
CA TRP A 167 10.11 -3.55 -3.64
C TRP A 167 9.98 -5.08 -3.78
N ALA A 168 9.13 -5.56 -4.69
CA ALA A 168 8.81 -6.98 -4.76
C ALA A 168 9.93 -7.84 -5.37
N TYR A 169 10.67 -7.34 -6.37
CA TYR A 169 11.65 -8.18 -7.07
C TYR A 169 12.85 -8.57 -6.20
N PRO A 170 13.48 -7.65 -5.44
CA PRO A 170 14.56 -8.01 -4.52
C PRO A 170 14.13 -9.05 -3.49
N LEU A 171 12.95 -8.87 -2.89
CA LEU A 171 12.41 -9.78 -1.88
C LEU A 171 12.15 -11.18 -2.45
N ILE A 172 11.56 -11.27 -3.65
CA ILE A 172 11.28 -12.55 -4.31
C ILE A 172 12.58 -13.29 -4.66
N ARG A 173 13.62 -12.56 -5.12
CA ARG A 173 14.94 -13.14 -5.41
C ARG A 173 15.62 -13.67 -4.16
N ALA A 174 15.65 -12.86 -3.11
CA ALA A 174 16.22 -13.25 -1.82
C ALA A 174 15.50 -14.47 -1.21
N SER A 175 14.18 -14.58 -1.40
CA SER A 175 13.36 -15.72 -0.95
C SER A 175 13.55 -17.00 -1.76
N ARG A 176 14.25 -16.94 -2.90
CA ARG A 176 14.48 -18.09 -3.81
C ARG A 176 15.93 -18.15 -4.27
N PRO A 177 16.89 -18.29 -3.33
CA PRO A 177 18.30 -18.29 -3.68
C PRO A 177 18.60 -19.37 -4.72
N GLY A 178 19.16 -18.98 -5.87
CA GLY A 178 19.55 -19.89 -6.94
C GLY A 178 18.53 -20.08 -8.07
N ARG A 179 17.31 -19.53 -7.95
CA ARG A 179 16.30 -19.49 -9.04
C ARG A 179 16.32 -18.19 -9.84
N ASP A 180 17.25 -17.29 -9.55
CA ASP A 180 17.60 -16.07 -10.31
C ASP A 180 17.98 -16.38 -11.77
N LYS A 181 18.39 -17.62 -12.04
CA LYS A 181 18.78 -18.14 -13.36
C LYS A 181 17.60 -18.42 -14.29
N MET A 182 16.48 -17.69 -14.17
CA MET A 182 15.30 -17.90 -15.03
C MET A 182 15.57 -17.62 -16.51
N LEU A 183 16.72 -17.04 -16.87
CA LEU A 183 17.18 -16.96 -18.26
C LEU A 183 18.62 -17.46 -18.34
N PRO A 184 18.89 -18.67 -18.86
CA PRO A 184 20.25 -19.19 -19.06
C PRO A 184 21.11 -18.36 -20.05
N TRP A 185 20.55 -17.31 -20.64
CA TRP A 185 21.15 -16.55 -21.75
C TRP A 185 21.37 -15.06 -21.47
N SER A 186 21.16 -14.58 -20.24
CA SER A 186 21.41 -13.16 -19.91
C SER A 186 22.91 -12.85 -19.87
N PRO A 187 23.42 -11.86 -20.64
CA PRO A 187 24.85 -11.49 -20.67
C PRO A 187 25.38 -10.94 -19.33
N LEU A 188 24.51 -10.58 -18.39
CA LEU A 188 24.86 -9.93 -17.12
C LEU A 188 25.47 -10.88 -16.07
N VAL A 189 25.62 -12.18 -16.37
CA VAL A 189 26.16 -13.18 -15.43
C VAL A 189 27.66 -13.48 -15.69
N ARG A 190 28.27 -12.92 -16.74
CA ARG A 190 29.65 -13.27 -17.13
C ARG A 190 30.79 -12.46 -16.50
N SER A 191 30.54 -11.65 -15.46
CA SER A 191 31.59 -10.81 -14.87
C SER A 191 31.64 -10.79 -13.33
N LEU A 192 31.25 -11.88 -12.68
CA LEU A 192 31.59 -12.18 -11.29
C LEU A 192 32.27 -13.56 -11.23
#